data_AF-A0AAD8NGF6-F1
#
_entry.id   AF-A0AAD8NGF6-F1
#
_cell.length_a   1.000
_cell.length_b   1.000
_cell.length_c   1.000
_cell.angle_alpha   90.00
_cell.angle_beta   90.00
_cell.angle_gamma   90.00
#
_symmetry.space_group_name_H-M   'P 1'
#
loop_
_entity.id
_entity.type
_entity.pdbx_description
1 polymer ?
#
loop_
_entity_poly.entity_id
_entity_poly.type
_entity_poly.pdbx_seq_one_letter_code
_entity_poly.pdbx_strand_id
1 'polypeptide(L)'
;MANLRTSMDASFYDLNISTPQTLTGTCRSIPGEPTPVDGAYASKLLRMQQLSLLGRGFPLGVIPSYAPPLCSSSSLQKESPSASLSLQSLWLKQPADNWWLGLVGQLRPIKLLSSVKTEALRTDLTMPGFKRAVKKFFDKSFYSIGLCSQLDLSESTSLLVNVEKDGQGKNQRTKGLLFHKLPNHDVTLEAAWPELFVDRNGKYWEVPQSISLDCLSLVSENGLRYRFGIHRNSGSAKAVDLVDGQPPASLTEGVCAKAAFSYEKSKDLWRKPETKEDLVLVKRKGGEFRNTAYDIRLKEPHATISGIFGGTCEAWLSGKRSPFGADLFGSICFAVQHGKFRKPYGDLTRFDARLDMSSASALVSRFSNTLKSSSATPRLNLILQQQIAGPIVFRVNSKVAFDSPSPHIEDIIYSLNYSLRLLGSGKVVAWYSPKRNEGMVEMRVLEF
;
A
#
# COMPACT_ATOMS: atom_id res chain seq x y z
N MET A 1 15.97 -1.61 0.89
CA MET A 1 15.98 -3.04 0.51
C MET A 1 14.55 -3.46 0.28
N ALA A 2 14.29 -4.41 -0.62
CA ALA A 2 12.98 -5.06 -0.63
C ALA A 2 12.78 -5.70 0.76
N ASN A 3 11.83 -5.17 1.55
CA ASN A 3 11.65 -5.58 2.94
C ASN A 3 11.28 -7.07 2.98
N LEU A 4 12.22 -7.97 3.31
CA LEU A 4 11.94 -9.39 3.53
C LEU A 4 10.87 -9.60 4.60
N ARG A 5 10.73 -8.63 5.52
CA ARG A 5 9.59 -8.47 6.41
C ARG A 5 8.23 -8.69 5.73
N THR A 6 8.01 -8.11 4.54
CA THR A 6 6.70 -8.25 3.88
C THR A 6 6.45 -9.67 3.40
N SER A 7 7.45 -10.55 3.31
CA SER A 7 7.25 -11.99 3.05
C SER A 7 6.36 -12.62 4.10
N MET A 8 6.74 -12.51 5.38
CA MET A 8 6.00 -13.10 6.50
C MET A 8 4.64 -12.44 6.65
N ASP A 9 4.60 -11.11 6.60
CA ASP A 9 3.35 -10.41 6.83
C ASP A 9 2.34 -10.70 5.69
N ALA A 10 2.80 -10.85 4.44
CA ALA A 10 1.90 -11.07 3.31
C ALA A 10 1.54 -12.53 3.04
N SER A 11 2.37 -13.49 3.46
CA SER A 11 2.03 -14.91 3.32
C SER A 11 0.79 -15.28 4.14
N PHE A 12 0.52 -14.55 5.23
CA PHE A 12 -0.42 -15.01 6.24
C PHE A 12 -1.40 -13.96 6.79
N TYR A 13 -1.01 -12.68 6.84
CA TYR A 13 -1.85 -11.61 7.36
C TYR A 13 -2.42 -10.72 6.28
N ASP A 14 -3.53 -10.08 6.61
CA ASP A 14 -4.17 -9.09 5.76
C ASP A 14 -3.34 -7.80 5.86
N LEU A 15 -2.45 -7.59 4.89
CA LEU A 15 -1.58 -6.41 4.86
C LEU A 15 -2.31 -5.20 4.28
N ASN A 16 -2.11 -4.04 4.89
CA ASN A 16 -2.53 -2.79 4.25
C ASN A 16 -1.66 -2.53 2.99
N ILE A 17 -2.33 -2.31 1.87
CA ILE A 17 -1.79 -1.94 0.56
C ILE A 17 -2.27 -0.53 0.24
N SER A 18 -1.44 0.27 -0.41
CA SER A 18 -1.86 1.57 -0.93
C SER A 18 -2.82 1.41 -2.12
N THR A 19 -3.99 2.06 -2.06
CA THR A 19 -4.94 2.12 -3.19
C THR A 19 -5.61 3.50 -3.28
N PRO A 20 -5.83 4.04 -4.48
CA PRO A 20 -6.63 5.25 -4.69
C PRO A 20 -8.15 5.04 -4.55
N GLN A 21 -8.61 3.80 -4.38
CA GLN A 21 -10.04 3.44 -4.32
C GLN A 21 -10.75 3.94 -3.06
N THR A 22 -10.01 4.17 -1.98
CA THR A 22 -10.53 4.70 -0.70
C THR A 22 -9.93 6.07 -0.43
N LEU A 23 -10.63 6.92 0.32
CA LEU A 23 -10.10 8.24 0.71
C LEU A 23 -8.96 8.10 1.73
N THR A 24 -8.98 7.04 2.52
CA THR A 24 -7.85 6.64 3.39
C THR A 24 -6.61 6.22 2.62
N GLY A 25 -6.74 5.92 1.32
CA GLY A 25 -5.62 5.48 0.50
C GLY A 25 -5.17 4.04 0.78
N THR A 26 -5.99 3.23 1.45
CA THR A 26 -5.62 1.87 1.90
C THR A 26 -6.70 0.82 1.63
N CYS A 27 -6.26 -0.41 1.34
CA CYS A 27 -7.08 -1.62 1.31
C CYS A 27 -6.28 -2.80 1.89
N ARG A 28 -6.95 -3.91 2.20
CA ARG A 28 -6.29 -5.12 2.69
C ARG A 28 -5.91 -6.06 1.55
N SER A 29 -4.69 -6.57 1.56
CA SER A 29 -4.29 -7.69 0.72
C SER A 29 -4.94 -8.96 1.24
N ILE A 30 -5.44 -9.79 0.33
CA ILE A 30 -5.78 -11.16 0.69
C ILE A 30 -4.47 -11.94 0.95
N PRO A 31 -4.37 -12.68 2.08
CA PRO A 31 -3.19 -13.44 2.42
C PRO A 31 -2.73 -14.39 1.32
N GLY A 32 -1.42 -14.48 1.19
CA GLY A 32 -0.74 -15.53 0.42
C GLY A 32 0.60 -15.08 -0.11
N GLU A 33 0.73 -13.82 -0.51
CA GLU A 33 1.94 -13.36 -1.18
C GLU A 33 2.29 -11.90 -0.98
N PRO A 34 3.59 -11.59 -0.92
CA PRO A 34 4.09 -10.23 -0.81
C PRO A 34 3.64 -9.39 -2.00
N THR A 35 3.08 -8.24 -1.67
CA THR A 35 2.82 -7.16 -2.60
C THR A 35 4.14 -6.52 -3.00
N PRO A 36 4.27 -6.05 -4.26
CA PRO A 36 5.41 -5.25 -4.67
C PRO A 36 5.63 -4.07 -3.69
N VAL A 37 6.89 -3.72 -3.43
CA VAL A 37 7.28 -2.68 -2.44
C VAL A 37 6.62 -1.32 -2.72
N ASP A 38 6.36 -1.02 -3.99
CA ASP A 38 5.71 0.23 -4.39
C ASP A 38 4.18 0.17 -4.25
N GLY A 39 3.58 -1.02 -4.12
CA GLY A 39 2.17 -1.18 -3.74
C GLY A 39 1.96 -1.37 -2.23
N ALA A 40 3.01 -1.70 -1.48
CA ALA A 40 2.93 -1.87 -0.04
C ALA A 40 2.66 -0.53 0.66
N TYR A 41 1.84 -0.55 1.71
CA TYR A 41 1.62 0.63 2.55
C TYR A 41 2.90 0.97 3.33
N ALA A 42 3.71 1.86 2.76
CA ALA A 42 5.06 2.13 3.22
C ALA A 42 5.17 3.25 4.27
N SER A 43 4.09 4.00 4.48
CA SER A 43 4.10 5.19 5.34
C SER A 43 3.33 4.93 6.63
N LYS A 44 3.95 5.13 7.80
CA LYS A 44 3.21 5.21 9.07
C LYS A 44 2.35 6.49 9.16
N LEU A 45 2.52 7.43 8.23
CA LEU A 45 1.73 8.65 8.19
C LEU A 45 0.37 8.39 7.56
N LEU A 46 -0.66 8.87 8.23
CA LEU A 46 -2.03 8.83 7.73
C LEU A 46 -2.12 9.56 6.41
N ARG A 47 -2.91 9.03 5.47
CA ARG A 47 -3.11 9.66 4.16
C ARG A 47 -3.48 11.13 4.27
N MET A 48 -4.35 11.50 5.22
CA MET A 48 -4.75 12.89 5.40
C MET A 48 -3.63 13.80 5.91
N GLN A 49 -2.72 13.29 6.74
CA GLN A 49 -1.51 14.00 7.14
C GLN A 49 -0.55 14.15 5.95
N GLN A 50 -0.43 13.12 5.10
CA GLN A 50 0.32 13.21 3.85
C GLN A 50 -0.26 14.29 2.93
N LEU A 51 -1.58 14.34 2.76
CA LEU A 51 -2.27 15.37 1.96
C LEU A 51 -2.00 16.78 2.51
N SER A 52 -1.93 16.96 3.83
CA SER A 52 -1.58 18.26 4.44
C SER A 52 -0.19 18.76 4.03
N LEU A 53 0.77 17.86 3.82
CA LEU A 53 2.14 18.23 3.46
C LEU A 53 2.32 18.32 1.94
N LEU A 54 1.80 17.34 1.21
CA LEU A 54 1.79 17.33 -0.26
C LEU A 54 1.02 18.53 -0.82
N GLY A 55 -0.09 18.93 -0.19
CA GLY A 55 -0.90 20.07 -0.61
C GLY A 55 -0.15 21.42 -0.58
N ARG A 56 0.97 21.52 0.15
CA ARG A 56 1.85 22.70 0.10
C ARG A 56 2.76 22.71 -1.12
N GLY A 57 3.06 21.54 -1.68
CA GLY A 57 3.97 21.37 -2.83
C GLY A 57 3.27 21.27 -4.18
N PHE A 58 2.01 20.84 -4.22
CA PHE A 58 1.23 20.79 -5.45
C PHE A 58 0.52 22.12 -5.73
N PRO A 59 0.45 22.56 -7.01
CA PRO A 59 -0.34 23.72 -7.37
C PRO A 59 -1.80 23.49 -6.94
N LEU A 60 -2.41 24.51 -6.32
CA LEU A 60 -3.78 24.49 -5.79
C LEU A 60 -4.03 23.51 -4.63
N GLY A 61 -3.01 22.85 -4.10
CA GLY A 61 -3.16 21.89 -3.00
C GLY A 61 -3.95 20.62 -3.34
N VAL A 62 -4.01 20.30 -4.63
CA VAL A 62 -4.75 19.16 -5.15
C VAL A 62 -3.81 18.05 -5.58
N ILE A 63 -4.09 16.83 -5.12
CA ILE A 63 -3.24 15.66 -5.37
C ILE A 63 -3.98 14.71 -6.30
N PRO A 64 -3.42 14.39 -7.47
CA PRO A 64 -4.05 13.50 -8.42
C PRO A 64 -3.94 12.04 -7.98
N SER A 65 -5.02 11.31 -8.22
CA SER A 65 -5.12 9.86 -8.12
C SER A 65 -5.91 9.31 -9.30
N TYR A 66 -5.60 8.10 -9.72
CA TYR A 66 -6.18 7.45 -10.88
C TYR A 66 -6.68 6.07 -10.47
N ALA A 67 -7.98 5.83 -10.68
CA ALA A 67 -8.60 4.56 -10.36
C ALA A 67 -9.80 4.29 -11.28
N PRO A 68 -10.07 3.02 -11.62
CA PRO A 68 -11.35 2.65 -12.20
C PRO A 68 -12.46 2.85 -11.15
N PRO A 69 -13.68 3.24 -11.55
CA PRO A 69 -14.79 3.43 -10.62
C PRO A 69 -15.20 2.10 -9.96
N LEU A 70 -15.38 2.11 -8.63
CA LEU A 70 -15.98 0.99 -7.87
C LEU A 70 -17.48 0.91 -8.19
N CYS A 71 -17.88 0.01 -9.10
CA CYS A 71 -19.28 -0.14 -9.49
C CYS A 71 -19.99 -1.22 -8.64
N SER A 72 -20.58 -0.84 -7.51
CA SER A 72 -21.58 -1.69 -6.84
C SER A 72 -22.92 -1.60 -7.59
N SER A 73 -23.18 -2.57 -8.48
CA SER A 73 -24.45 -2.98 -9.14
C SER A 73 -25.63 -1.98 -9.30
N SER A 74 -26.23 -2.04 -10.50
CA SER A 74 -27.58 -1.60 -10.90
C SER A 74 -27.77 -0.13 -11.32
N SER A 75 -27.11 0.29 -12.39
CA SER A 75 -27.76 1.18 -13.36
C SER A 75 -27.23 0.90 -14.74
N LEU A 76 -28.11 0.38 -15.60
CA LEU A 76 -27.98 0.35 -17.05
C LEU A 76 -27.66 1.75 -17.56
N GLN A 77 -26.37 2.03 -17.75
CA GLN A 77 -25.92 2.95 -18.79
C GLN A 77 -24.49 2.56 -19.13
N LYS A 78 -24.31 2.14 -20.38
CA LYS A 78 -23.02 2.03 -21.06
C LYS A 78 -22.36 3.41 -21.07
N GLU A 79 -21.81 3.85 -19.94
CA GLU A 79 -20.79 4.88 -19.94
C GLU A 79 -19.45 4.15 -19.97
N SER A 80 -18.65 4.47 -20.98
CA SER A 80 -17.37 3.86 -21.29
C SER A 80 -16.50 3.67 -20.04
N PRO A 81 -15.64 2.64 -19.98
CA PRO A 81 -14.73 2.39 -18.86
C PRO A 81 -13.58 3.39 -18.86
N SER A 82 -13.87 4.69 -18.92
CA SER A 82 -12.87 5.73 -18.81
C SER A 82 -12.46 5.79 -17.35
N ALA A 83 -11.28 5.26 -17.06
CA ALA A 83 -10.66 5.37 -15.77
C ALA A 83 -10.72 6.81 -15.26
N SER A 84 -11.19 6.98 -14.03
CA SER A 84 -11.54 8.28 -13.51
C SER A 84 -10.32 8.88 -12.81
N LEU A 85 -9.77 9.94 -13.39
CA LEU A 85 -8.87 10.82 -12.66
C LEU A 85 -9.68 11.46 -11.52
N SER A 86 -9.12 11.38 -10.34
CA SER A 86 -9.67 11.93 -9.12
C SER A 86 -8.65 12.86 -8.46
N LEU A 87 -9.16 13.91 -7.85
CA LEU A 87 -8.39 15.01 -7.30
C LEU A 87 -8.71 15.12 -5.82
N GLN A 88 -7.77 14.73 -4.96
CA GLN A 88 -7.91 14.78 -3.50
C GLN A 88 -7.37 16.10 -2.96
N SER A 89 -8.10 16.69 -2.01
CA SER A 89 -7.70 17.92 -1.32
C SER A 89 -8.11 17.87 0.14
N LEU A 90 -7.30 18.46 1.01
CA LEU A 90 -7.61 18.63 2.43
C LEU A 90 -8.35 19.96 2.61
N TRP A 91 -9.60 19.91 3.09
CA TRP A 91 -10.47 21.09 3.24
C TRP A 91 -10.38 21.70 4.63
N LEU A 92 -10.32 20.85 5.66
CA LEU A 92 -10.21 21.30 7.05
C LEU A 92 -9.10 20.53 7.75
N LYS A 93 -8.33 21.25 8.55
CA LYS A 93 -7.31 20.71 9.44
C LYS A 93 -7.43 21.42 10.78
N GLN A 94 -7.74 20.67 11.84
CA GLN A 94 -7.69 21.16 13.21
C GLN A 94 -6.71 20.28 14.01
N PRO A 95 -5.46 20.73 14.15
CA PRO A 95 -4.51 20.11 15.06
C PRO A 95 -4.66 20.70 16.47
N ALA A 96 -4.82 19.85 17.46
CA ALA A 96 -4.71 20.13 18.89
C ALA A 96 -3.64 19.21 19.50
N ASP A 97 -3.26 19.43 20.76
CA ASP A 97 -2.10 18.75 21.38
C ASP A 97 -2.20 17.21 21.36
N ASN A 98 -3.38 16.67 21.66
CA ASN A 98 -3.63 15.21 21.69
C ASN A 98 -4.66 14.77 20.65
N TRP A 99 -5.12 15.67 19.77
CA TRP A 99 -6.21 15.40 18.84
C TRP A 99 -5.96 16.04 17.48
N TRP A 100 -6.15 15.26 16.43
CA TRP A 100 -6.00 15.70 15.06
C TRP A 100 -7.26 15.38 14.27
N LEU A 101 -7.89 16.41 13.70
CA LEU A 101 -9.06 16.27 12.83
C LEU A 101 -8.74 16.76 11.41
N GLY A 102 -9.08 15.93 10.42
CA GLY A 102 -8.94 16.23 9.00
C GLY A 102 -10.21 15.95 8.23
N LEU A 103 -10.61 16.89 7.36
CA LEU A 103 -11.67 16.70 6.37
C LEU A 103 -11.05 16.70 4.97
N VAL A 104 -11.23 15.61 4.24
CA VAL A 104 -10.74 15.42 2.86
C VAL A 104 -11.91 15.39 1.90
N GLY A 105 -11.77 16.11 0.80
CA GLY A 105 -12.67 16.06 -0.34
C GLY A 105 -11.96 15.51 -1.57
N GLN A 106 -12.65 14.68 -2.34
CA GLN A 106 -12.20 14.18 -3.63
C GLN A 106 -13.18 14.62 -4.72
N LEU A 107 -12.64 15.19 -5.79
CA LEU A 107 -13.38 15.63 -6.98
C LEU A 107 -13.04 14.73 -8.17
N ARG A 108 -14.02 14.41 -9.02
CA ARG A 108 -13.82 13.66 -10.26
C ARG A 108 -14.03 14.56 -11.50
N PRO A 109 -13.01 15.32 -11.93
CA PRO A 109 -13.16 16.36 -12.94
C PRO A 109 -13.55 15.81 -14.32
N ILE A 110 -13.03 14.65 -14.73
CA ILE A 110 -13.35 14.09 -16.06
C ILE A 110 -14.84 13.77 -16.18
N LYS A 111 -15.43 13.18 -15.13
CA LYS A 111 -16.86 12.86 -15.09
C LYS A 111 -17.73 14.12 -15.03
N LEU A 112 -17.26 15.13 -14.31
CA LEU A 112 -17.93 16.43 -14.25
C LEU A 112 -17.91 17.09 -15.64
N LEU A 113 -16.76 17.17 -16.29
CA LEU A 113 -16.61 17.76 -17.63
C LEU A 113 -17.41 17.01 -18.70
N SER A 114 -17.45 15.68 -18.65
CA SER A 114 -18.27 14.89 -19.59
C SER A 114 -19.77 15.14 -19.39
N SER A 115 -20.23 15.23 -18.14
CA SER A 115 -21.63 15.55 -17.83
C SER A 115 -22.04 16.96 -18.27
N VAL A 116 -21.14 17.95 -18.12
CA VAL A 116 -21.38 19.33 -18.57
C VAL A 116 -21.35 19.40 -20.09
N LYS A 117 -20.37 18.75 -20.76
CA LYS A 117 -20.25 18.73 -22.21
C LYS A 117 -21.49 18.11 -22.88
N THR A 118 -21.96 16.98 -22.35
CA THR A 118 -23.17 16.32 -22.88
C THR A 118 -24.42 17.18 -22.73
N GLU A 119 -24.48 18.08 -21.74
CA GLU A 119 -25.61 18.98 -21.55
C GLU A 119 -25.48 20.29 -22.35
N ALA A 120 -24.28 20.84 -22.47
CA ALA A 120 -24.00 21.97 -23.36
C ALA A 120 -24.30 21.65 -24.83
N LEU A 121 -24.06 20.40 -25.24
CA LEU A 121 -24.43 19.91 -26.58
C LEU A 121 -25.94 19.70 -26.77
N ARG A 122 -26.73 19.63 -25.69
CA ARG A 122 -28.18 19.36 -25.73
C ARG A 122 -29.04 20.62 -25.57
N THR A 123 -28.45 21.76 -25.23
CA THR A 123 -29.21 22.95 -24.83
C THR A 123 -28.63 24.20 -25.51
N ASP A 124 -29.47 24.96 -26.23
CA ASP A 124 -29.15 26.36 -26.55
C ASP A 124 -28.93 27.10 -25.22
N LEU A 125 -27.82 27.85 -25.12
CA LEU A 125 -27.32 28.57 -23.92
C LEU A 125 -28.28 29.66 -23.42
N THR A 126 -29.47 29.27 -22.99
CA THR A 126 -30.48 30.12 -22.36
C THR A 126 -30.44 29.93 -20.82
N MET A 127 -30.92 30.92 -20.07
CA MET A 127 -30.96 30.91 -18.59
C MET A 127 -31.50 29.61 -17.93
N PRO A 128 -32.50 28.88 -18.51
CA PRO A 128 -32.93 27.58 -17.99
C PRO A 128 -31.86 26.49 -18.09
N GLY A 129 -31.04 26.51 -19.15
CA GLY A 129 -29.92 25.59 -19.36
C GLY A 129 -28.80 25.81 -18.34
N PHE A 130 -28.49 27.07 -18.01
CA PHE A 130 -27.50 27.41 -16.98
C PHE A 130 -27.93 26.92 -15.59
N LYS A 131 -29.20 27.13 -15.19
CA LYS A 131 -29.72 26.65 -13.90
C LYS A 131 -29.67 25.11 -13.80
N ARG A 132 -29.89 24.41 -14.92
CA ARG A 132 -29.79 22.94 -15.00
C ARG A 132 -28.34 22.46 -14.89
N ALA A 133 -27.41 23.13 -15.58
CA ALA A 133 -25.98 22.85 -15.50
C ALA A 133 -25.41 23.08 -14.08
N VAL A 134 -25.80 24.18 -13.40
CA VAL A 134 -25.42 24.44 -12.01
C VAL A 134 -25.95 23.35 -11.08
N LYS A 135 -27.20 22.90 -11.27
CA LYS A 135 -27.77 21.81 -10.46
C LYS A 135 -26.96 20.51 -10.60
N LYS A 136 -26.50 20.18 -11.81
CA LYS A 136 -25.63 19.01 -12.04
C LYS A 136 -24.24 19.19 -11.45
N PHE A 137 -23.71 20.41 -11.39
CA PHE A 137 -22.44 20.65 -10.72
C PHE A 137 -22.47 20.23 -9.24
N PHE A 138 -23.64 20.23 -8.60
CA PHE A 138 -23.84 19.74 -7.22
C PHE A 138 -24.26 18.27 -7.13
N ASP A 139 -24.16 17.50 -8.22
CA ASP A 139 -24.46 16.07 -8.16
C ASP A 139 -23.47 15.36 -7.24
N LYS A 140 -24.01 14.69 -6.23
CA LYS A 140 -23.24 13.97 -5.21
C LYS A 140 -22.26 12.95 -5.82
N SER A 141 -22.55 12.44 -7.02
CA SER A 141 -21.72 11.42 -7.68
C SER A 141 -20.31 11.89 -8.10
N PHE A 142 -20.06 13.20 -8.11
CA PHE A 142 -18.75 13.79 -8.45
C PHE A 142 -17.84 14.00 -7.24
N TYR A 143 -18.40 13.91 -6.04
CA TYR A 143 -17.71 14.27 -4.80
C TYR A 143 -17.69 13.11 -3.82
N SER A 144 -16.55 12.91 -3.19
CA SER A 144 -16.39 11.98 -2.07
C SER A 144 -15.83 12.76 -0.89
N ILE A 145 -16.33 12.51 0.31
CA ILE A 145 -15.94 13.23 1.52
C ILE A 145 -15.51 12.22 2.59
N GLY A 146 -14.38 12.51 3.24
CA GLY A 146 -13.84 11.70 4.33
C GLY A 146 -13.48 12.57 5.53
N LEU A 147 -13.90 12.12 6.72
CA LEU A 147 -13.56 12.71 8.00
C LEU A 147 -12.66 11.75 8.77
N CYS A 148 -11.48 12.21 9.18
CA CYS A 148 -10.52 11.43 9.95
C CYS A 148 -10.20 12.14 11.26
N SER A 149 -10.33 11.42 12.36
CA SER A 149 -10.01 11.86 13.71
C SER A 149 -8.96 10.92 14.30
N GLN A 150 -7.80 11.46 14.67
CA GLN A 150 -6.79 10.75 15.46
C GLN A 150 -6.74 11.37 16.84
N LEU A 151 -6.89 10.56 17.88
CA LEU A 151 -6.85 10.93 19.29
C LEU A 151 -5.75 10.13 19.98
N ASP A 152 -4.76 10.81 20.52
CA ASP A 152 -3.71 10.18 21.32
C ASP A 152 -4.20 10.16 22.78
N LEU A 153 -4.57 8.97 23.26
CA LEU A 153 -5.11 8.77 24.62
C LEU A 153 -4.00 8.81 25.67
N SER A 154 -2.80 8.35 25.29
CA SER A 154 -1.59 8.30 26.09
C SER A 154 -0.38 8.27 25.16
N GLU A 155 0.85 8.43 25.68
CA GLU A 155 2.09 8.34 24.89
C GLU A 155 2.25 7.00 24.15
N SER A 156 1.65 5.94 24.69
CA SER A 156 1.65 4.60 24.13
C SER A 156 0.43 4.26 23.30
N THR A 157 -0.69 4.99 23.46
CA THR A 157 -2.00 4.57 22.93
C THR A 157 -2.61 5.64 22.03
N SER A 158 -2.87 5.31 20.77
CA SER A 158 -3.55 6.18 19.82
C SER A 158 -4.77 5.51 19.20
N LEU A 159 -5.84 6.30 19.05
CA LEU A 159 -7.11 5.90 18.45
C LEU A 159 -7.33 6.70 17.17
N LEU A 160 -7.52 6.00 16.07
CA LEU A 160 -7.85 6.55 14.77
C LEU A 160 -9.26 6.14 14.38
N VAL A 161 -10.10 7.10 14.03
CA VAL A 161 -11.43 6.86 13.48
C VAL A 161 -11.54 7.60 12.17
N ASN A 162 -11.85 6.87 11.10
CA ASN A 162 -12.08 7.42 9.78
C ASN A 162 -13.47 7.04 9.29
N VAL A 163 -14.20 8.03 8.78
CA VAL A 163 -15.51 7.87 8.17
C VAL A 163 -15.45 8.49 6.79
N GLU A 164 -15.64 7.69 5.75
CA GLU A 164 -15.66 8.13 4.37
C GLU A 164 -16.99 7.78 3.69
N LYS A 165 -17.43 8.68 2.81
CA LYS A 165 -18.61 8.51 1.98
C LYS A 165 -18.25 8.80 0.55
N ASP A 166 -18.30 7.77 -0.27
CA ASP A 166 -18.15 7.92 -1.71
C ASP A 166 -19.44 8.45 -2.33
N GLY A 167 -19.33 9.33 -3.33
CA GLY A 167 -20.48 9.86 -4.05
C GLY A 167 -21.08 8.87 -5.05
N GLN A 168 -20.29 7.93 -5.55
CA GLN A 168 -20.74 6.91 -6.52
C GLN A 168 -21.36 5.69 -5.83
N GLY A 169 -20.74 5.22 -4.74
CA GLY A 169 -21.31 4.19 -3.90
C GLY A 169 -22.42 4.73 -2.99
N LYS A 170 -23.40 3.89 -2.65
CA LYS A 170 -24.37 4.22 -1.59
C LYS A 170 -23.79 4.00 -0.18
N ASN A 171 -22.70 3.23 -0.07
CA ASN A 171 -22.18 2.76 1.20
C ASN A 171 -21.23 3.79 1.84
N GLN A 172 -21.46 4.06 3.11
CA GLN A 172 -20.51 4.75 3.98
C GLN A 172 -19.52 3.71 4.51
N ARG A 173 -18.23 4.07 4.53
CA ARG A 173 -17.17 3.23 5.09
C ARG A 173 -16.64 3.86 6.37
N THR A 174 -16.57 3.06 7.42
CA THR A 174 -16.05 3.45 8.73
C THR A 174 -14.92 2.52 9.12
N LYS A 175 -13.78 3.07 9.51
CA LYS A 175 -12.60 2.34 9.93
C LYS A 175 -12.09 2.90 11.25
N GLY A 176 -12.04 2.06 12.27
CA GLY A 176 -11.43 2.35 13.57
C GLY A 176 -10.14 1.56 13.73
N LEU A 177 -9.10 2.20 14.25
CA LEU A 177 -7.82 1.58 14.57
C LEU A 177 -7.38 2.07 15.94
N LEU A 178 -7.16 1.16 16.88
CA LEU A 178 -6.54 1.41 18.16
C LEU A 178 -5.13 0.81 18.12
N PHE A 179 -4.13 1.64 18.36
CA PHE A 179 -2.73 1.26 18.40
C PHE A 179 -2.20 1.44 19.82
N HIS A 180 -1.56 0.41 20.36
CA HIS A 180 -0.97 0.42 21.69
C HIS A 180 0.46 -0.12 21.65
N LYS A 181 1.42 0.72 22.05
CA LYS A 181 2.85 0.38 22.12
C LYS A 181 3.18 -0.23 23.48
N LEU A 182 3.73 -1.43 23.48
CA LEU A 182 4.35 -2.08 24.63
C LEU A 182 5.89 -2.06 24.46
N PRO A 183 6.67 -2.32 25.53
CA PRO A 183 8.14 -2.23 25.46
C PRO A 183 8.79 -3.11 24.40
N ASN A 184 8.23 -4.30 24.14
CA ASN A 184 8.74 -5.29 23.18
C ASN A 184 7.71 -5.70 22.12
N HIS A 185 6.51 -5.11 22.16
CA HIS A 185 5.38 -5.51 21.32
C HIS A 185 4.56 -4.31 20.85
N ASP A 186 3.98 -4.41 19.67
CA ASP A 186 2.96 -3.49 19.18
C ASP A 186 1.62 -4.24 19.11
N VAL A 187 0.58 -3.69 19.75
CA VAL A 187 -0.78 -4.23 19.70
C VAL A 187 -1.64 -3.32 18.82
N THR A 188 -2.31 -3.93 17.83
CA THR A 188 -3.20 -3.24 16.90
C THR A 188 -4.57 -3.89 16.94
N LEU A 189 -5.60 -3.11 17.25
CA LEU A 189 -7.00 -3.49 17.08
C LEU A 189 -7.58 -2.66 15.94
N GLU A 190 -7.98 -3.31 14.87
CA GLU A 190 -8.56 -2.67 13.68
C GLU A 190 -9.97 -3.21 13.44
N ALA A 191 -10.91 -2.33 13.17
CA ALA A 191 -12.29 -2.68 12.89
C ALA A 191 -12.84 -1.82 11.76
N ALA A 192 -13.45 -2.44 10.76
CA ALA A 192 -13.88 -1.75 9.55
C ALA A 192 -15.22 -2.26 9.00
N TRP A 193 -16.00 -1.32 8.47
CA TRP A 193 -17.37 -1.51 7.99
C TRP A 193 -17.72 -0.57 6.82
N PRO A 194 -17.92 -1.09 5.60
CA PRO A 194 -17.33 -2.32 5.06
C PRO A 194 -15.83 -2.14 4.74
N GLU A 195 -15.07 -3.23 4.79
CA GLU A 195 -13.63 -3.25 4.49
C GLU A 195 -13.37 -3.74 3.06
N LEU A 196 -12.40 -3.11 2.39
CA LEU A 196 -12.02 -3.44 1.02
C LEU A 196 -10.78 -4.34 0.99
N PHE A 197 -10.90 -5.47 0.31
CA PHE A 197 -9.82 -6.42 0.07
C PHE A 197 -9.42 -6.44 -1.41
N VAL A 198 -8.16 -6.72 -1.70
CA VAL A 198 -7.64 -6.93 -3.05
C VAL A 198 -6.99 -8.30 -3.17
N ASP A 199 -7.40 -9.03 -4.20
CA ASP A 199 -6.88 -10.35 -4.56
C ASP A 199 -5.57 -10.26 -5.38
N ARG A 200 -4.87 -11.38 -5.51
CA ARG A 200 -3.64 -11.55 -6.32
C ARG A 200 -3.85 -11.12 -7.78
N ASN A 201 -5.06 -11.27 -8.28
CA ASN A 201 -5.46 -10.88 -9.63
C ASN A 201 -5.73 -9.37 -9.78
N GLY A 202 -5.60 -8.58 -8.72
CA GLY A 202 -5.95 -7.15 -8.73
C GLY A 202 -7.46 -6.88 -8.63
N LYS A 203 -8.26 -7.91 -8.30
CA LYS A 203 -9.72 -7.79 -8.14
C LYS A 203 -10.09 -7.36 -6.73
N TYR A 204 -11.14 -6.56 -6.62
CA TYR A 204 -11.59 -6.02 -5.34
C TYR A 204 -12.78 -6.78 -4.75
N TRP A 205 -12.74 -6.97 -3.43
CA TRP A 205 -13.76 -7.65 -2.65
C TRP A 205 -14.18 -6.79 -1.46
N GLU A 206 -15.47 -6.59 -1.28
CA GLU A 206 -16.02 -5.84 -0.15
C GLU A 206 -16.55 -6.82 0.91
N VAL A 207 -15.99 -6.74 2.11
CA VAL A 207 -16.42 -7.54 3.27
C VAL A 207 -17.26 -6.63 4.19
N PRO A 208 -18.50 -7.01 4.53
CA PRO A 208 -19.40 -6.15 5.30
C PRO A 208 -18.85 -5.72 6.66
N GLN A 209 -18.14 -6.61 7.35
CA GLN A 209 -17.51 -6.34 8.64
C GLN A 209 -16.23 -7.14 8.78
N SER A 210 -15.13 -6.46 9.11
CA SER A 210 -13.85 -7.07 9.44
C SER A 210 -13.29 -6.49 10.75
N ILE A 211 -12.89 -7.37 11.67
CA ILE A 211 -12.27 -6.99 12.94
C ILE A 211 -11.01 -7.84 13.10
N SER A 212 -9.88 -7.21 13.42
CA SER A 212 -8.62 -7.89 13.67
C SER A 212 -7.93 -7.33 14.91
N LEU A 213 -7.51 -8.22 15.80
CA LEU A 213 -6.65 -7.91 16.94
C LEU A 213 -5.33 -8.63 16.73
N ASP A 214 -4.24 -7.89 16.57
CA ASP A 214 -2.90 -8.44 16.35
C ASP A 214 -1.92 -7.93 17.39
N CYS A 215 -0.99 -8.79 17.79
CA CYS A 215 0.17 -8.48 18.60
C CYS A 215 1.44 -8.85 17.83
N LEU A 216 2.33 -7.89 17.68
CA LEU A 216 3.54 -8.00 16.88
C LEU A 216 4.78 -7.80 17.76
N SER A 217 5.74 -8.71 17.71
CA SER A 217 7.07 -8.48 18.31
C SER A 217 7.78 -7.31 17.62
N LEU A 218 8.45 -6.46 18.40
CA LEU A 218 9.24 -5.34 17.88
C LEU A 218 10.35 -5.82 16.92
N VAL A 219 10.74 -4.92 16.03
CA VAL A 219 11.64 -5.17 14.91
C VAL A 219 13.07 -5.39 15.42
N SER A 220 13.64 -6.55 15.11
CA SER A 220 15.09 -6.78 15.14
C SER A 220 15.59 -6.86 13.69
N GLU A 221 16.67 -6.14 13.37
CA GLU A 221 17.29 -6.18 12.02
C GLU A 221 17.80 -7.58 11.66
N ASN A 222 18.19 -8.36 12.67
CA ASN A 222 18.53 -9.77 12.57
C ASN A 222 17.90 -10.51 13.74
N GLY A 223 17.15 -11.58 13.50
CA GLY A 223 16.66 -12.43 14.57
C GLY A 223 15.24 -12.94 14.39
N LEU A 224 14.70 -13.42 15.50
CA LEU A 224 13.39 -14.04 15.59
C LEU A 224 12.30 -12.99 15.72
N ARG A 225 11.24 -13.15 14.93
CA ARG A 225 10.03 -12.35 14.99
C ARG A 225 8.84 -13.28 15.07
N TYR A 226 7.83 -12.84 15.80
CA TYR A 226 6.54 -13.52 15.87
C TYR A 226 5.41 -12.51 15.85
N ARG A 227 4.27 -12.98 15.36
CA ARG A 227 3.02 -12.25 15.32
C ARG A 227 1.90 -13.24 15.64
N PHE A 228 0.97 -12.84 16.48
CA PHE A 228 -0.25 -13.60 16.73
C PHE A 228 -1.44 -12.66 16.78
N GLY A 229 -2.61 -13.15 16.40
CA GLY A 229 -3.81 -12.34 16.36
C GLY A 229 -5.08 -13.14 16.12
N ILE A 230 -6.22 -12.48 16.32
CA ILE A 230 -7.56 -13.02 16.11
C ILE A 230 -8.28 -12.14 15.10
N HIS A 231 -8.78 -12.78 14.05
CA HIS A 231 -9.39 -12.15 12.89
C HIS A 231 -10.83 -12.63 12.79
N ARG A 232 -11.78 -11.71 12.66
CA ARG A 232 -13.20 -12.01 12.50
C ARG A 232 -13.72 -11.30 11.26
N ASN A 233 -14.19 -12.09 10.31
CA ASN A 233 -14.92 -11.60 9.14
C ASN A 233 -16.39 -12.02 9.25
N SER A 234 -17.30 -11.09 8.96
CA SER A 234 -18.74 -11.32 9.06
C SER A 234 -19.44 -10.83 7.79
N GLY A 235 -20.39 -11.63 7.31
CA GLY A 235 -21.10 -11.42 6.05
C GLY A 235 -20.34 -11.89 4.80
N SER A 236 -21.09 -12.15 3.73
CA SER A 236 -20.55 -12.69 2.49
C SER A 236 -19.77 -11.63 1.74
N ALA A 237 -18.50 -11.90 1.42
CA ALA A 237 -17.69 -11.03 0.59
C ALA A 237 -18.30 -10.89 -0.81
N LYS A 238 -18.46 -9.63 -1.27
CA LYS A 238 -19.02 -9.32 -2.59
C LYS A 238 -17.92 -8.80 -3.50
N ALA A 239 -17.86 -9.30 -4.74
CA ALA A 239 -16.99 -8.72 -5.75
C ALA A 239 -17.44 -7.29 -6.05
N VAL A 240 -16.49 -6.36 -6.10
CA VAL A 240 -16.76 -4.98 -6.52
C VAL A 240 -16.79 -4.88 -8.05
N ASP A 241 -16.14 -5.81 -8.74
CA ASP A 241 -16.17 -5.94 -10.20
C ASP A 241 -17.39 -6.76 -10.65
N LEU A 242 -17.95 -6.43 -11.82
CA LEU A 242 -19.18 -7.01 -12.42
C LEU A 242 -19.09 -8.50 -12.78
N VAL A 243 -17.99 -9.19 -12.48
CA VAL A 243 -17.82 -10.60 -12.81
C VAL A 243 -18.14 -11.42 -11.57
N ASP A 244 -19.27 -12.13 -11.62
CA ASP A 244 -19.65 -13.12 -10.61
C ASP A 244 -18.52 -14.13 -10.45
N GLY A 245 -17.91 -14.14 -9.27
CA GLY A 245 -16.86 -15.08 -8.89
C GLY A 245 -17.07 -15.52 -7.44
N GLN A 246 -16.71 -16.76 -7.14
CA GLN A 246 -16.72 -17.20 -5.75
C GLN A 246 -15.67 -16.42 -4.96
N PRO A 247 -16.01 -15.93 -3.75
CA PRO A 247 -15.08 -15.20 -2.92
C PRO A 247 -13.88 -16.10 -2.55
N PRO A 248 -12.66 -15.55 -2.53
CA PRO A 248 -11.49 -16.26 -2.05
C PRO A 248 -11.76 -16.83 -0.67
N ALA A 249 -11.33 -18.07 -0.46
CA ALA A 249 -11.72 -18.80 0.73
C ALA A 249 -11.25 -18.10 2.04
N SER A 250 -10.18 -17.31 2.00
CA SER A 250 -9.68 -16.47 3.11
C SER A 250 -10.66 -15.38 3.57
N LEU A 251 -11.61 -14.97 2.72
CA LEU A 251 -12.64 -13.97 3.04
C LEU A 251 -13.96 -14.59 3.52
N THR A 252 -13.95 -15.90 3.81
CA THR A 252 -15.14 -16.56 4.35
C THR A 252 -15.47 -16.07 5.76
N GLU A 253 -16.75 -16.13 6.09
CA GLU A 253 -17.25 -15.74 7.40
C GLU A 253 -16.73 -16.67 8.48
N GLY A 254 -16.22 -16.09 9.57
CA GLY A 254 -15.67 -16.88 10.66
C GLY A 254 -14.75 -16.09 11.59
N VAL A 255 -14.32 -16.80 12.64
CA VAL A 255 -13.29 -16.34 13.57
C VAL A 255 -12.07 -17.23 13.40
N CYS A 256 -10.94 -16.61 13.10
CA CYS A 256 -9.66 -17.28 12.84
C CYS A 256 -8.60 -16.74 13.81
N ALA A 257 -7.99 -17.63 14.57
CA ALA A 257 -6.78 -17.34 15.31
C ALA A 257 -5.58 -17.63 14.40
N LYS A 258 -4.66 -16.69 14.33
CA LYS A 258 -3.51 -16.69 13.43
C LYS A 258 -2.25 -16.51 14.26
N ALA A 259 -1.23 -17.34 14.05
CA ALA A 259 0.11 -17.12 14.58
C ALA A 259 1.17 -17.42 13.52
N ALA A 260 2.24 -16.63 13.51
CA ALA A 260 3.37 -16.79 12.61
C ALA A 260 4.67 -16.48 13.35
N PHE A 261 5.73 -17.17 12.95
CA PHE A 261 7.09 -16.88 13.38
C PHE A 261 8.01 -16.86 12.17
N SER A 262 9.04 -16.02 12.23
CA SER A 262 10.08 -15.95 11.23
C SER A 262 11.43 -15.70 11.86
N TYR A 263 12.47 -16.12 11.16
CA TYR A 263 13.84 -15.77 11.46
C TYR A 263 14.45 -15.10 10.24
N GLU A 264 14.92 -13.86 10.41
CA GLU A 264 15.57 -13.08 9.36
C GLU A 264 17.06 -12.92 9.66
N LYS A 265 17.88 -13.09 8.63
CA LYS A 265 19.32 -12.86 8.69
C LYS A 265 19.79 -12.14 7.43
N SER A 266 20.52 -11.07 7.61
CA SER A 266 21.18 -10.30 6.56
C SER A 266 22.69 -10.31 6.71
N LYS A 267 23.41 -10.27 5.59
CA LYS A 267 24.86 -10.13 5.55
C LYS A 267 25.26 -9.19 4.43
N ASP A 268 26.04 -8.16 4.78
CA ASP A 268 26.65 -7.26 3.82
C ASP A 268 27.86 -7.97 3.18
N LEU A 269 27.80 -8.18 1.86
CA LEU A 269 28.94 -8.67 1.07
C LEU A 269 29.96 -7.55 0.87
N TRP A 270 29.46 -6.34 0.70
CA TRP A 270 30.25 -5.14 0.55
C TRP A 270 29.44 -3.92 1.00
N ARG A 271 30.07 -2.97 1.68
CA ARG A 271 29.46 -1.69 2.04
C ARG A 271 30.54 -0.64 2.17
N LYS A 272 30.31 0.54 1.59
CA LYS A 272 31.22 1.67 1.74
C LYS A 272 30.59 2.70 2.68
N PRO A 273 31.03 2.76 3.95
CA PRO A 273 30.51 3.74 4.89
C PRO A 273 30.89 5.16 4.46
N GLU A 274 30.16 6.14 4.97
CA GLU A 274 30.44 7.55 4.74
C GLU A 274 31.74 7.99 5.45
N THR A 275 32.67 8.61 4.71
CA THR A 275 33.96 9.06 5.27
C THR A 275 33.83 10.50 5.79
N LYS A 276 34.65 10.89 6.79
CA LYS A 276 34.70 12.27 7.30
C LYS A 276 34.96 13.32 6.20
N GLU A 277 35.70 12.97 5.14
CA GLU A 277 35.94 13.83 3.98
C GLU A 277 34.66 14.11 3.17
N ASP A 278 33.75 13.14 3.07
CA ASP A 278 32.44 13.32 2.44
C ASP A 278 31.58 14.33 3.23
N LEU A 279 31.76 14.37 4.56
CA LEU A 279 31.13 15.35 5.45
C LEU A 279 31.81 16.72 5.38
N VAL A 280 33.13 16.78 5.16
CA VAL A 280 33.89 18.03 5.02
C VAL A 280 33.55 18.75 3.70
N LEU A 281 33.23 18.01 2.62
CA LEU A 281 32.69 18.57 1.39
C LEU A 281 31.33 19.30 1.58
N VAL A 282 30.65 19.10 2.72
CA VAL A 282 29.43 19.86 3.11
C VAL A 282 29.78 21.26 3.64
N LYS A 283 30.99 21.49 4.13
CA LYS A 283 31.49 22.79 4.61
C LYS A 283 32.35 23.49 3.55
N ARG A 284 31.77 24.06 2.49
CA ARG A 284 32.51 25.02 1.62
C ARG A 284 31.93 26.43 1.67
N LYS A 285 32.79 27.38 2.06
CA LYS A 285 32.83 28.85 1.88
C LYS A 285 31.51 29.61 1.59
N GLY A 286 30.46 29.39 2.37
CA GLY A 286 29.25 30.21 2.28
C GLY A 286 28.09 29.85 3.21
N GLY A 287 28.28 28.94 4.18
CA GLY A 287 27.23 28.58 5.15
C GLY A 287 26.09 27.69 4.61
N GLU A 288 26.05 27.37 3.31
CA GLU A 288 24.99 26.52 2.74
C GLU A 288 25.35 25.03 2.73
N PHE A 289 24.54 24.22 3.39
CA PHE A 289 24.60 22.74 3.43
C PHE A 289 24.17 22.13 2.08
N ARG A 290 25.00 22.23 1.02
CA ARG A 290 24.60 21.80 -0.33
C ARG A 290 24.91 20.34 -0.72
N ASN A 291 25.66 19.59 0.10
CA ASN A 291 26.22 18.26 -0.25
C ASN A 291 25.76 17.07 0.61
N THR A 292 24.61 17.14 1.28
CA THR A 292 24.00 15.94 1.87
C THR A 292 23.40 15.06 0.77
N ALA A 293 23.41 13.73 0.96
CA ALA A 293 22.71 12.81 0.05
C ALA A 293 21.24 13.21 -0.07
N TYR A 294 20.65 12.98 -1.25
CA TYR A 294 19.24 13.25 -1.49
C TYR A 294 18.32 12.40 -0.59
N ASP A 295 18.79 11.21 -0.21
CA ASP A 295 18.17 10.32 0.78
C ASP A 295 19.27 9.74 1.68
N ILE A 296 19.13 9.93 3.00
CA ILE A 296 20.08 9.45 4.01
C ILE A 296 20.22 7.92 3.96
N ARG A 297 19.16 7.18 3.62
CA ARG A 297 19.22 5.71 3.54
C ARG A 297 19.95 5.19 2.31
N LEU A 298 20.13 6.04 1.29
CA LEU A 298 20.85 5.70 0.06
C LEU A 298 22.26 6.30 0.03
N LYS A 299 22.73 6.87 1.15
CA LYS A 299 24.03 7.52 1.23
C LYS A 299 25.22 6.55 1.16
N GLU A 300 24.98 5.28 1.48
CA GLU A 300 25.98 4.21 1.55
C GLU A 300 25.71 3.14 0.49
N PRO A 301 26.54 3.04 -0.55
CA PRO A 301 26.43 1.96 -1.51
C PRO A 301 26.82 0.64 -0.84
N HIS A 302 26.05 -0.40 -1.13
CA HIS A 302 26.17 -1.71 -0.50
C HIS A 302 25.74 -2.83 -1.45
N ALA A 303 26.26 -4.02 -1.21
CA ALA A 303 25.79 -5.29 -1.75
C ALA A 303 25.46 -6.19 -0.56
N THR A 304 24.22 -6.66 -0.49
CA THR A 304 23.68 -7.37 0.67
C THR A 304 22.92 -8.60 0.21
N ILE A 305 23.11 -9.69 0.95
CA ILE A 305 22.32 -10.90 0.83
C ILE A 305 21.54 -11.10 2.12
N SER A 306 20.24 -11.33 2.01
CA SER A 306 19.37 -11.56 3.15
C SER A 306 18.44 -12.73 2.89
N GLY A 307 18.10 -13.44 3.97
CA GLY A 307 17.20 -14.58 3.93
C GLY A 307 16.24 -14.54 5.10
N ILE A 308 15.01 -14.98 4.84
CA ILE A 308 13.97 -15.17 5.85
C ILE A 308 13.36 -16.55 5.66
N PHE A 309 13.11 -17.24 6.76
CA PHE A 309 12.30 -18.45 6.78
C PHE A 309 11.37 -18.41 7.98
N GLY A 310 10.23 -19.07 7.88
CA GLY A 310 9.23 -19.04 8.93
C GLY A 310 8.11 -20.04 8.74
N GLY A 311 7.25 -20.09 9.75
CA GLY A 311 6.06 -20.94 9.77
C GLY A 311 4.85 -20.15 10.19
N THR A 312 3.69 -20.58 9.70
CA THR A 312 2.39 -20.00 9.98
C THR A 312 1.45 -21.09 10.45
N CYS A 313 0.54 -20.73 11.35
CA CYS A 313 -0.49 -21.62 11.85
C CYS A 313 -1.79 -20.83 12.04
N GLU A 314 -2.87 -21.33 11.45
CA GLU A 314 -4.22 -20.81 11.58
C GLU A 314 -5.12 -21.84 12.24
N ALA A 315 -6.00 -21.37 13.13
CA ALA A 315 -7.04 -22.17 13.73
C ALA A 315 -8.39 -21.46 13.55
N TRP A 316 -9.34 -22.15 12.92
CA TRP A 316 -10.68 -21.64 12.68
C TRP A 316 -11.58 -22.06 13.85
N LEU A 317 -11.96 -21.07 14.67
CA LEU A 317 -12.80 -21.28 15.86
C LEU A 317 -14.29 -21.34 15.49
N SER A 318 -14.67 -20.70 14.38
CA SER A 318 -16.03 -20.69 13.85
C SER A 318 -15.96 -20.49 12.35
N GLY A 319 -16.73 -21.27 11.58
CA GLY A 319 -16.80 -21.20 10.12
C GLY A 319 -16.90 -22.58 9.46
N LYS A 320 -17.07 -22.61 8.13
CA LYS A 320 -17.21 -23.86 7.34
C LYS A 320 -15.86 -24.46 6.87
N ARG A 321 -14.74 -24.09 7.51
CA ARG A 321 -13.37 -24.45 7.09
C ARG A 321 -12.76 -25.53 7.97
N SER A 322 -11.64 -26.10 7.51
CA SER A 322 -10.83 -27.00 8.33
C SER A 322 -10.41 -26.29 9.63
N PRO A 323 -10.45 -26.98 10.78
CA PRO A 323 -10.24 -26.34 12.08
C PRO A 323 -8.81 -25.84 12.27
N PHE A 324 -7.85 -26.38 11.53
CA PHE A 324 -6.44 -26.03 11.64
C PHE A 324 -5.75 -26.02 10.26
N GLY A 325 -4.80 -25.12 10.07
CA GLY A 325 -3.92 -25.04 8.90
C GLY A 325 -2.52 -24.62 9.33
N ALA A 326 -1.49 -25.17 8.71
CA ALA A 326 -0.10 -24.78 8.95
C ALA A 326 0.66 -24.73 7.63
N ASP A 327 1.53 -23.75 7.46
CA ASP A 327 2.39 -23.64 6.29
C ASP A 327 3.79 -23.13 6.67
N LEU A 328 4.75 -23.35 5.76
CA LEU A 328 6.12 -22.87 5.86
C LEU A 328 6.38 -21.92 4.69
N PHE A 329 7.09 -20.84 4.94
CA PHE A 329 7.49 -19.91 3.88
C PHE A 329 8.98 -19.59 3.98
N GLY A 330 9.56 -19.20 2.85
CA GLY A 330 10.94 -18.77 2.77
C GLY A 330 11.13 -17.72 1.69
N SER A 331 12.08 -16.83 1.89
CA SER A 331 12.46 -15.85 0.87
C SER A 331 13.94 -15.51 0.96
N ILE A 332 14.56 -15.30 -0.19
CA ILE A 332 15.95 -14.89 -0.32
C ILE A 332 15.98 -13.61 -1.13
N CYS A 333 16.69 -12.59 -0.65
CA CYS A 333 16.86 -11.32 -1.33
C CYS A 333 18.34 -11.02 -1.54
N PHE A 334 18.65 -10.52 -2.73
CA PHE A 334 19.93 -9.98 -3.12
C PHE A 334 19.74 -8.54 -3.56
N ALA A 335 20.43 -7.61 -2.89
CA ALA A 335 20.29 -6.18 -3.13
C ALA A 335 21.66 -5.56 -3.35
N VAL A 336 21.82 -4.87 -4.49
CA VAL A 336 23.04 -4.15 -4.86
C VAL A 336 22.69 -2.71 -5.18
N GLN A 337 23.42 -1.80 -4.55
CA GLN A 337 23.32 -0.37 -4.77
C GLN A 337 24.69 0.18 -5.19
N HIS A 338 24.71 0.85 -6.32
CA HIS A 338 25.84 1.63 -6.81
C HIS A 338 25.58 3.13 -6.63
N GLY A 339 26.61 3.83 -6.16
CA GLY A 339 26.61 5.28 -5.96
C GLY A 339 25.96 5.77 -4.66
N LYS A 340 26.19 7.05 -4.34
CA LYS A 340 25.85 7.67 -3.03
C LYS A 340 24.61 8.57 -3.08
N PHE A 341 23.98 8.68 -4.24
CA PHE A 341 22.81 9.53 -4.48
C PHE A 341 22.97 10.98 -3.96
N ARG A 342 24.09 11.61 -4.35
CA ARG A 342 24.48 13.00 -4.04
C ARG A 342 24.62 13.85 -5.28
N LYS A 343 25.17 13.28 -6.36
CA LYS A 343 25.42 14.01 -7.60
C LYS A 343 24.11 14.25 -8.35
N PRO A 344 24.06 15.29 -9.20
CA PRO A 344 22.84 15.62 -9.93
C PRO A 344 22.48 14.57 -10.99
N TYR A 345 23.39 13.74 -11.48
CA TYR A 345 23.08 12.74 -12.51
C TYR A 345 23.92 11.47 -12.33
N GLY A 346 23.32 10.32 -12.67
CA GLY A 346 24.03 9.04 -12.82
C GLY A 346 24.71 8.48 -11.57
N ASP A 347 24.29 8.86 -10.37
CA ASP A 347 24.93 8.49 -9.09
C ASP A 347 24.09 7.55 -8.23
N LEU A 348 22.95 7.09 -8.73
CA LEU A 348 22.24 5.99 -8.09
C LEU A 348 21.73 5.02 -9.14
N THR A 349 22.20 3.79 -9.01
CA THR A 349 21.66 2.61 -9.68
C THR A 349 21.53 1.53 -8.63
N ARG A 350 20.34 0.96 -8.48
CA ARG A 350 20.05 -0.08 -7.50
C ARG A 350 19.25 -1.18 -8.15
N PHE A 351 19.63 -2.41 -7.81
CA PHE A 351 18.98 -3.62 -8.24
C PHE A 351 18.70 -4.49 -7.02
N ASP A 352 17.44 -4.84 -6.79
CA ASP A 352 17.04 -5.82 -5.79
C ASP A 352 16.34 -6.98 -6.48
N ALA A 353 16.78 -8.21 -6.22
CA ALA A 353 16.13 -9.44 -6.67
C ALA A 353 15.74 -10.26 -5.45
N ARG A 354 14.47 -10.64 -5.37
CA ARG A 354 13.92 -11.40 -4.26
C ARG A 354 13.13 -12.59 -4.78
N LEU A 355 13.50 -13.77 -4.31
CA LEU A 355 12.82 -15.02 -4.58
C LEU A 355 11.95 -15.37 -3.38
N ASP A 356 10.64 -15.47 -3.60
CA ASP A 356 9.65 -15.82 -2.58
C ASP A 356 9.12 -17.24 -2.83
N MET A 357 8.97 -17.99 -1.74
CA MET A 357 8.40 -19.33 -1.71
C MET A 357 7.36 -19.38 -0.59
N SER A 358 6.09 -19.22 -0.95
CA SER A 358 4.99 -19.05 0.01
C SER A 358 4.54 -20.34 0.69
N SER A 359 4.79 -21.51 0.10
CA SER A 359 4.37 -22.82 0.64
C SER A 359 5.46 -23.87 0.47
N ALA A 360 6.36 -23.96 1.43
CA ALA A 360 7.44 -24.94 1.47
C ALA A 360 6.98 -26.32 1.98
N SER A 361 5.82 -26.39 2.66
CA SER A 361 5.23 -27.64 3.16
C SER A 361 4.87 -28.59 2.01
N ALA A 362 4.35 -28.06 0.90
CA ALA A 362 4.09 -28.83 -0.32
C ALA A 362 5.39 -29.34 -1.00
N LEU A 363 6.52 -28.67 -0.77
CA LEU A 363 7.83 -29.06 -1.30
C LEU A 363 8.48 -30.18 -0.48
N VAL A 364 8.29 -30.19 0.84
CA VAL A 364 8.71 -31.33 1.70
C VAL A 364 7.90 -32.58 1.35
N SER A 365 6.61 -32.44 1.07
CA SER A 365 5.78 -33.56 0.62
C SER A 365 6.14 -34.11 -0.77
N ARG A 366 6.96 -33.42 -1.59
CA ARG A 366 7.51 -33.98 -2.84
C ARG A 366 8.60 -35.02 -2.58
N PHE A 367 9.31 -34.94 -1.45
CA PHE A 367 10.33 -35.93 -1.08
C PHE A 367 9.71 -37.16 -0.38
N SER A 368 8.45 -37.09 0.05
CA SER A 368 7.66 -38.22 0.55
C SER A 368 6.63 -38.64 -0.50
N ASN A 369 6.81 -39.78 -1.16
CA ASN A 369 6.04 -40.27 -2.32
C ASN A 369 4.51 -40.52 -2.11
N THR A 370 3.85 -39.95 -1.09
CA THR A 370 2.53 -40.42 -0.63
C THR A 370 1.43 -39.37 -0.52
N LEU A 371 1.65 -38.10 -0.89
CA LEU A 371 0.56 -37.13 -0.99
C LEU A 371 0.60 -36.37 -2.32
N LYS A 372 -0.50 -36.43 -3.07
CA LYS A 372 -0.75 -35.56 -4.24
C LYS A 372 -0.66 -34.10 -3.77
N SER A 373 0.48 -33.46 -3.98
CA SER A 373 0.79 -32.12 -3.45
C SER A 373 0.63 -31.05 -4.51
N SER A 374 -0.03 -29.96 -4.13
CA SER A 374 -0.11 -28.69 -4.85
C SER A 374 1.29 -28.16 -5.16
N SER A 375 1.58 -27.83 -6.42
CA SER A 375 2.90 -27.32 -6.82
C SER A 375 3.23 -26.01 -6.11
N ALA A 376 4.29 -25.97 -5.31
CA ALA A 376 4.86 -24.73 -4.81
C ALA A 376 5.45 -23.95 -5.98
N THR A 377 4.85 -22.80 -6.33
CA THR A 377 5.30 -21.96 -7.44
C THR A 377 6.21 -20.87 -6.91
N PRO A 378 7.52 -20.91 -7.18
CA PRO A 378 8.41 -19.83 -6.76
C PRO A 378 8.01 -18.54 -7.51
N ARG A 379 8.23 -17.40 -6.87
CA ARG A 379 7.95 -16.09 -7.47
C ARG A 379 9.17 -15.19 -7.32
N LEU A 380 9.55 -14.52 -8.40
CA LEU A 380 10.71 -13.63 -8.43
C LEU A 380 10.22 -12.18 -8.53
N ASN A 381 10.55 -11.40 -7.52
CA ASN A 381 10.35 -9.96 -7.45
C ASN A 381 11.66 -9.26 -7.83
N LEU A 382 11.63 -8.46 -8.90
CA LEU A 382 12.76 -7.70 -9.41
C LEU A 382 12.47 -6.21 -9.26
N ILE A 383 13.36 -5.48 -8.60
CA ILE A 383 13.28 -4.03 -8.43
C ILE A 383 14.51 -3.41 -9.08
N LEU A 384 14.28 -2.59 -10.10
CA LEU A 384 15.29 -1.73 -10.69
C LEU A 384 15.01 -0.29 -10.29
N GLN A 385 16.01 0.41 -9.78
CA GLN A 385 15.90 1.80 -9.36
C GLN A 385 17.07 2.60 -9.95
N GLN A 386 16.76 3.64 -10.73
CA GLN A 386 17.73 4.45 -11.46
C GLN A 386 17.46 5.95 -11.24
N GLN A 387 18.49 6.70 -10.89
CA GLN A 387 18.41 8.17 -10.85
C GLN A 387 18.24 8.73 -12.26
N ILE A 388 17.24 9.58 -12.44
CA ILE A 388 17.05 10.37 -13.66
C ILE A 388 17.86 11.66 -13.52
N ALA A 389 17.50 12.50 -12.56
CA ALA A 389 18.03 13.84 -12.38
C ALA A 389 17.81 14.34 -10.95
N GLY A 390 18.86 14.86 -10.33
CA GLY A 390 18.88 15.36 -8.96
C GLY A 390 18.19 14.39 -7.98
N PRO A 391 17.15 14.84 -7.24
CA PRO A 391 16.41 14.02 -6.29
C PRO A 391 15.43 13.01 -6.94
N ILE A 392 15.31 13.00 -8.27
CA ILE A 392 14.31 12.23 -9.01
C ILE A 392 14.88 10.86 -9.37
N VAL A 393 14.15 9.82 -8.98
CA VAL A 393 14.51 8.43 -9.19
C VAL A 393 13.33 7.68 -9.79
N PHE A 394 13.59 7.04 -10.92
CA PHE A 394 12.65 6.08 -11.50
C PHE A 394 12.88 4.71 -10.90
N ARG A 395 11.79 4.01 -10.60
CA ARG A 395 11.84 2.65 -10.10
C ARG A 395 10.80 1.81 -10.84
N VAL A 396 11.19 0.59 -11.17
CA VAL A 396 10.34 -0.43 -11.77
C VAL A 396 10.38 -1.64 -10.87
N ASN A 397 9.21 -2.11 -10.46
CA ASN A 397 9.05 -3.35 -9.71
C ASN A 397 8.30 -4.34 -10.59
N SER A 398 8.90 -5.50 -10.86
CA SER A 398 8.31 -6.56 -11.67
C SER A 398 8.21 -7.83 -10.86
N LYS A 399 7.03 -8.46 -10.90
CA LYS A 399 6.75 -9.74 -10.27
C LYS A 399 6.57 -10.80 -11.35
N VAL A 400 7.40 -11.84 -11.30
CA VAL A 400 7.45 -12.94 -12.27
C VAL A 400 7.08 -14.24 -11.57
N ALA A 401 6.14 -15.01 -12.14
CA ALA A 401 5.77 -16.32 -11.64
C ALA A 401 6.28 -17.45 -12.56
N PHE A 402 6.57 -18.59 -11.92
CA PHE A 402 7.04 -19.82 -12.54
C PHE A 402 6.02 -20.95 -12.36
N ASP A 403 4.74 -20.66 -12.61
CA ASP A 403 3.63 -21.62 -12.53
C ASP A 403 3.44 -22.45 -13.81
N SER A 404 3.96 -21.95 -14.94
CA SER A 404 3.93 -22.59 -16.25
C SER A 404 5.37 -22.80 -16.76
N PRO A 405 5.61 -23.65 -17.79
CA PRO A 405 6.96 -23.90 -18.31
C PRO A 405 7.67 -22.64 -18.83
N SER A 406 6.90 -21.60 -19.17
CA SER A 406 7.42 -20.27 -19.49
C SER A 406 7.19 -19.30 -18.31
N PRO A 407 8.22 -18.59 -17.84
CA PRO A 407 8.02 -17.54 -16.84
C PRO A 407 7.15 -16.43 -17.43
N HIS A 408 6.14 -15.99 -16.68
CA HIS A 408 5.25 -14.91 -17.10
C HIS A 408 5.25 -13.79 -16.07
N ILE A 409 5.05 -12.55 -16.54
CA ILE A 409 5.01 -11.38 -15.67
C ILE A 409 3.60 -11.25 -15.10
N GLU A 410 3.47 -11.34 -13.78
CA GLU A 410 2.19 -11.25 -13.08
C GLU A 410 1.75 -9.82 -12.79
N ASP A 411 2.70 -8.95 -12.44
CA ASP A 411 2.43 -7.56 -12.08
C ASP A 411 3.69 -6.72 -12.33
N ILE A 412 3.48 -5.47 -12.74
CA ILE A 412 4.53 -4.46 -12.91
C ILE A 412 4.03 -3.19 -12.25
N ILE A 413 4.86 -2.55 -11.44
CA ILE A 413 4.58 -1.23 -10.90
C ILE A 413 5.70 -0.29 -11.33
N TYR A 414 5.29 0.81 -11.94
CA TYR A 414 6.18 1.93 -12.26
C TYR A 414 6.06 2.97 -11.15
N SER A 415 7.17 3.48 -10.66
CA SER A 415 7.17 4.56 -9.68
C SER A 415 8.20 5.63 -9.99
N LEU A 416 7.79 6.88 -9.76
CA LEU A 416 8.62 8.07 -9.83
C LEU A 416 8.75 8.64 -8.42
N ASN A 417 9.97 8.65 -7.91
CA ASN A 417 10.28 9.05 -6.54
C ASN A 417 11.00 10.40 -6.57
N TYR A 418 10.52 11.36 -5.79
CA TYR A 418 11.19 12.62 -5.51
C TYR A 418 11.65 12.65 -4.06
N SER A 419 12.96 12.65 -3.83
CA SER A 419 13.54 12.59 -2.48
C SER A 419 13.64 13.98 -1.86
N LEU A 420 13.04 14.15 -0.67
CA LEU A 420 13.00 15.41 0.07
C LEU A 420 14.16 15.48 1.06
N ARG A 421 15.22 16.20 0.68
CA ARG A 421 16.43 16.40 1.51
C ARG A 421 16.13 16.84 2.94
N LEU A 422 15.16 17.74 3.13
CA LEU A 422 14.79 18.29 4.44
C LEU A 422 14.21 17.25 5.40
N LEU A 423 13.63 16.18 4.88
CA LEU A 423 12.99 15.13 5.68
C LEU A 423 13.89 13.90 5.86
N GLY A 424 15.17 14.01 5.49
CA GLY A 424 16.19 12.97 5.63
C GLY A 424 15.99 11.77 4.70
N SER A 425 14.88 11.03 4.88
CA SER A 425 14.45 9.89 4.06
C SER A 425 12.97 10.02 3.63
N GLY A 426 12.41 11.22 3.76
CA GLY A 426 11.09 11.53 3.21
C GLY A 426 11.15 11.62 1.69
N LYS A 427 10.17 11.04 1.00
CA LYS A 427 10.03 11.12 -0.46
C LYS A 427 8.57 11.16 -0.88
N VAL A 428 8.33 11.81 -2.01
CA VAL A 428 7.05 11.79 -2.72
C VAL A 428 7.15 10.71 -3.79
N VAL A 429 6.21 9.78 -3.78
CA VAL A 429 6.18 8.65 -4.71
C VAL A 429 4.90 8.74 -5.52
N ALA A 430 5.05 8.85 -6.84
CA ALA A 430 3.96 8.67 -7.78
C ALA A 430 4.10 7.27 -8.38
N TRP A 431 3.16 6.36 -8.10
CA TRP A 431 3.21 5.01 -8.63
C TRP A 431 1.99 4.70 -9.52
N TYR A 432 2.17 3.76 -10.45
CA TYR A 432 1.15 3.26 -11.35
C TYR A 432 1.30 1.75 -11.56
N SER A 433 0.20 1.01 -11.39
CA SER A 433 0.09 -0.42 -11.63
C SER A 433 -0.84 -0.65 -12.83
N PRO A 434 -0.32 -1.06 -14.00
CA PRO A 434 -1.14 -1.39 -15.16
C PRO A 434 -2.12 -2.53 -14.89
N LYS A 435 -1.75 -3.51 -14.05
CA LYS A 435 -2.60 -4.64 -13.69
C LYS A 435 -3.91 -4.19 -13.03
N ARG A 436 -3.80 -3.25 -12.09
CA ARG A 436 -4.96 -2.68 -11.37
C ARG A 436 -5.59 -1.50 -12.09
N ASN A 437 -4.93 -0.98 -13.13
CA ASN A 437 -5.27 0.29 -13.77
C ASN A 437 -5.38 1.44 -12.75
N GLU A 438 -4.44 1.47 -11.79
CA GLU A 438 -4.47 2.39 -10.65
C GLU A 438 -3.14 3.10 -10.48
N GLY A 439 -3.21 4.35 -10.03
CA GLY A 439 -2.03 5.09 -9.61
C GLY A 439 -2.36 6.18 -8.62
N MET A 440 -1.41 6.51 -7.76
CA MET A 440 -1.56 7.61 -6.81
C MET A 440 -0.22 8.23 -6.46
N VAL A 441 -0.29 9.48 -6.03
CA VAL A 441 0.84 10.18 -5.42
C VAL A 441 0.71 10.09 -3.91
N GLU A 442 1.76 9.66 -3.24
CA GLU A 442 1.82 9.54 -1.79
C GLU A 442 3.15 10.02 -1.22
N MET A 443 3.12 10.34 0.08
CA MET A 443 4.30 10.73 0.81
C MET A 443 4.74 9.57 1.70
N ARG A 444 5.97 9.13 1.49
CA ARG A 444 6.57 8.05 2.27
C ARG A 444 7.71 8.64 3.09
N VAL A 445 7.63 8.51 4.40
CA VAL A 445 8.65 8.99 5.34
C VAL A 445 9.23 7.80 6.06
N LEU A 446 10.56 7.75 6.11
CA LEU A 446 11.29 6.61 6.66
C LEU A 446 10.91 5.29 5.97
N GLU A 447 10.68 5.31 4.64
CA GLU A 447 10.54 4.05 3.90
C GLU A 447 11.78 3.19 4.16
N PHE A 448 11.53 1.91 4.46
CA PHE A 448 12.42 0.84 4.95
C PHE A 448 12.31 0.55 6.44
#